data_AF-A0A3B5QHI1-F1
#
_entry.id   AF-A0A3B5QHI1-F1
#
_cell.length_a   1.000
_cell.length_b   1.000
_cell.length_c   1.000
_cell.angle_alpha   90.00
_cell.angle_beta   90.00
_cell.angle_gamma   90.00
#
_symmetry.space_group_name_H-M   'P 1'
#
loop_
_entity.id
_entity.type
_entity.pdbx_description
1 polymer ?
#
loop_
_entity_poly.entity_id
_entity_poly.type
_entity_poly.pdbx_seq_one_letter_code
_entity_poly.pdbx_strand_id
1 'polypeptide(L)'
;MSARTLPLVFINLGGEMLYILDQRLRALNTSEDQSETVLNDVVGTMFSKSFMDELLKPQQLYSHRTMKTVLTRLAHSSIMRLNPASMDRVGQKQQLSK
;
A
#
# COMPACT_ATOMS: atom_id res chain seq x y z
N MET A 1 -20.72 17.27 -13.21
CA MET A 1 -19.42 16.85 -12.65
C MET A 1 -18.78 15.88 -13.64
N SER A 2 -17.53 16.07 -14.04
CA SER A 2 -16.86 15.22 -15.03
C SER A 2 -16.69 13.78 -14.48
N ALA A 3 -17.24 12.80 -15.19
CA ALA A 3 -17.25 11.39 -14.79
C ALA A 3 -15.89 10.68 -14.94
N ARG A 4 -14.83 11.41 -15.33
CA ARG A 4 -13.47 10.88 -15.55
C ARG A 4 -12.41 11.51 -14.67
N THR A 5 -12.82 12.22 -13.62
CA THR A 5 -11.90 12.96 -12.74
C THR A 5 -11.30 12.09 -11.63
N LEU A 6 -11.94 10.96 -11.31
CA LEU A 6 -11.52 10.09 -10.21
C LEU A 6 -10.11 9.49 -10.39
N PRO A 7 -9.70 8.96 -11.57
CA PRO A 7 -8.35 8.43 -11.74
C PRO A 7 -7.26 9.47 -11.50
N LEU A 8 -7.48 10.71 -11.97
CA LEU A 8 -6.53 11.81 -11.79
C LEU A 8 -6.33 12.15 -10.31
N VAL A 9 -7.45 12.31 -9.58
CA VAL A 9 -7.42 12.61 -8.14
C VAL A 9 -6.78 11.46 -7.37
N PHE A 10 -7.14 10.22 -7.72
CA PHE A 10 -6.60 9.03 -7.09
C PHE A 10 -5.08 8.92 -7.28
N ILE A 11 -4.56 9.11 -8.50
CA ILE A 11 -3.13 9.06 -8.78
C ILE A 11 -2.39 10.18 -8.04
N ASN A 12 -2.94 11.39 -8.01
CA ASN A 12 -2.32 12.53 -7.32
C ASN A 12 -2.18 12.24 -5.81
N LEU A 13 -3.26 11.83 -5.15
CA LEU A 13 -3.26 11.51 -3.72
C LEU A 13 -2.44 10.24 -3.41
N GLY A 14 -2.45 9.26 -4.31
CA GLY A 14 -1.62 8.05 -4.20
C GLY A 14 -0.12 8.37 -4.30
N GLY A 15 0.26 9.31 -5.16
CA GLY A 15 1.63 9.81 -5.27
C GLY A 15 2.08 10.52 -3.99
N GLU A 16 1.25 11.39 -3.42
CA GLU A 16 1.53 12.05 -2.14
C GLU A 16 1.67 11.02 -1.00
N MET A 17 0.82 9.99 -0.98
CA MET A 17 0.94 8.88 -0.03
C MET A 17 2.26 8.12 -0.18
N LEU A 18 2.68 7.79 -1.41
CA LEU A 18 3.96 7.11 -1.67
C LEU A 18 5.15 7.93 -1.19
N TYR A 19 5.13 9.25 -1.44
CA TYR A 19 6.16 10.17 -0.96
C TYR A 19 6.26 10.17 0.57
N ILE A 20 5.11 10.26 1.26
CA ILE A 20 5.07 10.23 2.73
C ILE A 20 5.53 8.86 3.27
N LEU A 21 5.18 7.77 2.60
CA LEU A 21 5.62 6.42 2.99
C LEU A 21 7.14 6.28 2.88
N ASP A 22 7.75 6.72 1.78
CA ASP A 22 9.21 6.70 1.61
C ASP A 22 9.92 7.50 2.72
N GLN A 23 9.44 8.71 3.01
CA GLN A 23 9.99 9.53 4.11
C GLN A 23 9.91 8.82 5.47
N ARG A 24 8.79 8.15 5.77
CA ARG A 24 8.61 7.41 7.03
C ARG A 24 9.52 6.20 7.13
N LEU A 25 9.68 5.45 6.04
CA LEU A 25 10.55 4.26 6.00
C LEU A 25 12.01 4.65 6.25
N ARG A 26 12.47 5.76 5.64
CA ARG A 26 13.79 6.35 5.88
C ARG A 26 13.97 6.76 7.35
N ALA A 27 12.97 7.41 7.94
CA ALA A 27 13.02 7.83 9.35
C ALA A 27 13.06 6.65 10.34
N LEU A 28 12.52 5.49 9.96
CA LEU A 28 12.54 4.26 10.76
C LEU A 28 13.85 3.47 10.64
N ASN A 29 14.85 3.96 9.89
CA ASN A 29 16.08 3.22 9.54
C ASN A 29 15.79 1.83 8.95
N THR A 30 14.71 1.71 8.20
CA THR A 30 14.40 0.47 7.47
C THR A 30 15.48 0.26 6.40
N SER A 31 15.96 -0.97 6.22
CA SER A 31 16.96 -1.25 5.19
C SER A 31 16.43 -0.83 3.81
N GLU A 32 17.32 -0.36 2.94
CA GLU A 32 16.97 0.13 1.60
C GLU A 32 16.17 -0.92 0.81
N ASP A 33 16.62 -2.18 0.81
CA ASP A 33 15.93 -3.31 0.17
C ASP A 33 14.48 -3.52 0.66
N GLN A 34 14.25 -3.33 1.96
CA GLN A 34 12.92 -3.48 2.56
C GLN A 34 12.03 -2.29 2.18
N SER A 35 12.60 -1.08 2.15
CA SER A 35 11.87 0.12 1.76
C SER A 35 11.45 0.06 0.29
N GLU A 36 12.35 -0.38 -0.59
CA GLU A 36 12.05 -0.61 -2.01
C GLU A 36 10.98 -1.67 -2.20
N THR A 37 11.06 -2.79 -1.46
CA THR A 37 10.04 -3.84 -1.50
C THR A 37 8.67 -3.29 -1.11
N VAL A 38 8.60 -2.44 -0.08
CA VAL A 38 7.34 -1.82 0.35
C VAL A 38 6.73 -0.96 -0.73
N LEU A 39 7.52 -0.04 -1.27
CA LEU A 39 7.05 0.89 -2.26
C LEU A 39 6.62 0.16 -3.53
N ASN A 40 7.37 -0.87 -3.95
CA ASN A 40 7.03 -1.71 -5.10
C ASN A 40 5.71 -2.47 -4.90
N ASP A 41 5.47 -3.05 -3.72
CA ASP A 41 4.19 -3.72 -3.42
C ASP A 41 2.99 -2.75 -3.46
N VAL A 42 3.16 -1.55 -2.88
CA VAL A 42 2.10 -0.52 -2.86
C VAL A 42 1.82 -0.03 -4.28
N VAL A 43 2.85 0.28 -5.06
CA VAL A 43 2.73 0.68 -6.47
C VAL A 43 2.11 -0.45 -7.30
N GLY A 44 2.56 -1.69 -7.12
CA GLY A 44 2.02 -2.86 -7.82
C GLY A 44 0.54 -3.09 -7.55
N THR A 45 0.09 -2.86 -6.30
CA THR A 45 -1.33 -2.96 -5.96
C THR A 45 -2.12 -1.78 -6.53
N MET A 46 -1.58 -0.56 -6.43
CA MET A 46 -2.19 0.69 -6.90
C MET A 46 -2.41 0.70 -8.41
N PHE A 47 -1.50 0.09 -9.18
CA PHE A 47 -1.57 -0.02 -10.65
C PHE A 47 -1.92 -1.43 -11.13
N SER A 48 -2.46 -2.28 -10.27
CA SER A 48 -2.95 -3.59 -10.69
C SER A 48 -4.04 -3.45 -11.74
N LYS A 49 -4.00 -4.31 -12.77
CA LYS A 49 -4.94 -4.26 -13.89
C LYS A 49 -6.40 -4.24 -13.44
N SER A 50 -6.76 -5.14 -12.52
CA SER A 50 -8.12 -5.24 -11.98
C SER A 50 -8.58 -3.96 -11.27
N PHE A 51 -7.69 -3.32 -10.51
CA PHE A 51 -8.01 -2.08 -9.82
C PHE A 51 -8.14 -0.92 -10.79
N MET A 52 -7.21 -0.79 -11.74
CA MET A 52 -7.24 0.27 -12.75
C MET A 52 -8.45 0.16 -13.67
N ASP A 53 -8.83 -1.06 -14.07
CA ASP A 53 -10.03 -1.31 -14.88
C ASP A 53 -11.30 -0.83 -14.16
N GLU A 54 -11.41 -1.00 -12.83
CA GLU A 54 -12.53 -0.47 -12.04
C GLU A 54 -12.44 1.05 -11.83
N LEU A 55 -11.24 1.59 -11.59
CA LEU A 55 -11.01 3.00 -11.34
C LEU A 55 -11.31 3.87 -12.57
N LEU A 56 -10.95 3.38 -13.76
CA LEU A 56 -11.10 4.08 -15.04
C LEU A 56 -12.53 4.07 -15.59
N LYS A 57 -13.44 3.27 -15.02
CA LYS A 57 -14.86 3.32 -15.39
C LYS A 57 -15.41 4.73 -15.15
N PRO A 58 -16.28 5.24 -16.03
CA PRO A 58 -16.98 6.50 -15.79
C PRO A 58 -17.77 6.41 -14.48
N GLN A 59 -17.36 7.16 -13.46
CA GLN A 59 -17.98 7.13 -12.15
C GLN A 59 -17.88 8.47 -11.45
N GLN A 60 -18.74 8.67 -10.44
CA GLN A 60 -18.65 9.84 -9.59
C GLN A 60 -17.39 9.80 -8.73
N LEU A 61 -16.96 10.98 -8.29
CA LEU A 61 -15.87 11.09 -7.34
C LEU A 61 -16.19 10.34 -6.05
N TYR A 62 -15.18 9.65 -5.51
CA TYR A 62 -15.26 9.09 -4.19
C TYR A 62 -15.41 10.20 -3.15
N SER A 63 -16.18 9.92 -2.10
CA SER A 63 -16.19 10.79 -0.93
C SER A 63 -14.79 10.83 -0.29
N HIS A 64 -14.48 11.90 0.46
CA HIS A 64 -13.22 11.95 1.24
C HIS A 64 -13.02 10.73 2.13
N ARG A 65 -14.10 10.22 2.74
CA ARG A 65 -14.05 9.03 3.59
C ARG A 65 -13.65 7.79 2.79
N THR A 66 -14.32 7.56 1.66
CA THR A 66 -14.02 6.44 0.76
C THR A 66 -12.58 6.53 0.26
N MET A 67 -12.14 7.72 -0.17
CA MET A 67 -10.79 7.92 -0.65
C MET A 67 -9.74 7.56 0.40
N LYS A 68 -9.90 8.11 1.61
CA LYS A 68 -9.02 7.82 2.74
C LYS A 68 -8.95 6.33 3.04
N THR A 69 -10.09 5.63 3.02
CA THR A 69 -10.14 4.18 3.27
C THR A 69 -9.37 3.40 2.21
N VAL A 70 -9.53 3.73 0.92
CA VAL A 70 -8.81 3.04 -0.16
C VAL A 70 -7.30 3.25 -0.04
N LEU A 71 -6.84 4.49 0.13
CA LEU A 71 -5.41 4.80 0.27
C LEU A 71 -4.80 4.15 1.51
N THR A 72 -5.52 4.14 2.64
CA THR A 72 -5.04 3.50 3.88
C THR A 72 -4.88 1.98 3.69
N ARG A 73 -5.81 1.34 2.99
CA ARG A 73 -5.71 -0.10 2.66
C ARG A 73 -4.53 -0.40 1.75
N LEU A 74 -4.25 0.48 0.76
CA LEU A 74 -3.08 0.34 -0.11
C LEU A 74 -1.78 0.45 0.68
N ALA A 75 -1.66 1.46 1.54
CA ALA A 75 -0.48 1.61 2.40
C ALA A 75 -0.26 0.39 3.32
N HIS A 76 -1.33 -0.21 3.85
CA HIS A 76 -1.23 -1.37 4.74
C HIS A 76 -0.98 -2.70 4.01
N SER A 77 -1.25 -2.78 2.71
CA SER A 77 -1.11 -4.02 1.92
C SER A 77 0.32 -4.57 1.94
N SER A 78 1.32 -3.70 1.96
CA SER A 78 2.72 -4.10 2.01
C SER A 78 3.30 -4.21 3.43
N ILE A 79 2.81 -3.41 4.39
CA ILE A 79 3.22 -3.53 5.81
C ILE A 79 2.91 -4.93 6.36
N MET A 80 1.81 -5.55 5.94
CA MET A 80 1.49 -6.92 6.36
C MET A 80 2.37 -7.99 5.67
N ARG A 81 2.87 -7.73 4.45
CA ARG A 81 3.81 -8.62 3.74
C ARG A 81 5.24 -8.55 4.29
N LEU A 82 5.63 -7.38 4.80
CA LEU A 82 6.94 -7.13 5.42
C LEU A 82 7.21 -7.90 6.72
N ASN A 83 6.25 -8.69 7.22
CA ASN A 83 6.42 -9.39 8.49
C ASN A 83 6.65 -10.91 8.35
N PRO A 84 7.70 -11.39 7.64
CA PRO A 84 8.22 -12.75 7.83
C PRO A 84 8.69 -12.98 9.27
N ALA A 85 9.17 -11.92 9.96
CA ALA A 85 9.69 -12.00 11.32
C ALA A 85 8.66 -12.45 12.38
N SER A 86 7.36 -12.32 12.11
CA SER A 86 6.30 -12.85 12.99
C SER A 86 5.89 -14.28 12.65
N MET A 87 6.14 -14.76 11.43
CA MET A 87 5.93 -16.17 11.05
C MET A 87 7.10 -17.05 11.55
N ASP A 88 8.34 -16.55 11.49
CA ASP A 88 9.51 -17.31 11.93
C ASP A 88 9.57 -17.57 13.46
N ARG A 89 8.86 -16.76 14.25
CA ARG A 89 8.76 -16.97 15.71
C ARG A 89 7.78 -18.06 16.13
N VAL A 90 6.92 -18.52 15.21
CA VAL A 90 5.97 -19.62 15.49
C VAL A 90 6.64 -20.99 15.30
N GLY A 91 7.65 -21.11 14.44
CA GLY A 91 8.40 -22.36 14.24
C GLY A 91 9.50 -22.63 15.27
N GLN A 92 10.11 -21.61 15.88
CA GLN A 92 11.24 -21.80 16.81
C GLN A 92 10.84 -22.17 18.24
N LYS A 93 9.57 -22.01 18.65
CA LYS A 93 9.12 -22.39 20.00
C LYS A 93 8.81 -23.90 20.18
N GLN A 94 8.93 -24.73 19.14
CA GLN A 94 8.66 -26.17 19.24
C GLN A 94 9.92 -27.05 19.34
N GLN A 95 11.14 -26.50 19.34
CA GLN A 95 12.37 -27.29 19.46
C GLN A 95 13.08 -27.23 20.82
N LEU A 96 12.54 -26.49 21.80
CA LEU A 96 13.14 -26.34 23.15
C LEU A 96 12.40 -27.08 24.27
N SER A 97 11.61 -28.10 23.92
CA SER A 97 11.04 -29.04 24.89
C SER A 97 11.47 -30.47 24.57
N LYS A 98 12.77 -30.73 24.72
CA LYS A 98 13.32 -32.07 24.99
C LYS A 98 14.34 -31.95 26.11
#